data_AF-A0A8J2F6Q2-F1
#
_entry.id   AF-A0A8J2F6Q2-F1
#
_cell.length_a   1.000
_cell.length_b   1.000
_cell.length_c   1.000
_cell.angle_alpha   90.00
_cell.angle_beta   90.00
_cell.angle_gamma   90.00
#
_symmetry.space_group_name_H-M   'P 1'
#
loop_
_entity.id
_entity.type
_entity.pdbx_description
1 polymer ?
#
loop_
_entity_poly.entity_id
_entity_poly.type
_entity_poly.pdbx_seq_one_letter_code
_entity_poly.pdbx_strand_id
1 'polypeptide(L)'
;MVVFSCCGRVNWGMIATWVTLVTTVIFNVQFYAIYRNMQQGPLFNTLLTEYSDPGILEALDLLEDFQAQSARLTEREEDRELQYAYDFLELLATADPRGKEIDHARRKLISWYSKVRLFFEFDLLSSAYLHVIPGRSRTSFFLWIVEPLDRLSRALDQRLPNQMFDFFREQYNLGARSLELDHTRLSPALKARAESRAIVAANLRTEIDHEKNRLEAKEGDEATSTLEGTSEFVGGGGGSARYEKPPNLQEDL
;
A
#
# COMPACT_ATOMS: atom_id res chain seq x y z
N MET A 1 -52.62 47.45 -42.53
CA MET A 1 -51.20 47.09 -42.37
C MET A 1 -50.97 46.89 -40.88
N VAL A 2 -51.01 45.65 -40.39
CA VAL A 2 -50.88 45.34 -38.96
C VAL A 2 -49.42 44.96 -38.72
N VAL A 3 -48.67 45.86 -38.10
CA VAL A 3 -47.29 45.63 -37.70
C VAL A 3 -47.34 44.85 -36.39
N PHE A 4 -47.18 43.52 -36.47
CA PHE A 4 -46.94 42.68 -35.31
C PHE A 4 -45.51 42.94 -34.80
N SER A 5 -45.38 43.82 -33.81
CA SER A 5 -44.16 43.94 -33.03
C SER A 5 -43.96 42.66 -32.22
N CYS A 6 -43.12 41.75 -32.71
CA CYS A 6 -42.51 40.65 -31.95
C CYS A 6 -41.56 41.22 -30.88
N CYS A 7 -42.12 41.90 -29.88
CA CYS A 7 -41.38 42.30 -28.70
C CYS A 7 -41.24 41.04 -27.82
N GLY A 8 -40.11 40.33 -27.96
CA GLY A 8 -39.81 39.13 -27.19
C GLY A 8 -39.86 39.45 -25.70
N ARG A 9 -40.93 39.03 -25.01
CA ARG A 9 -41.00 39.09 -23.55
C ARG A 9 -39.95 38.14 -22.99
N VAL A 10 -38.85 38.71 -22.49
CA VAL A 10 -37.83 37.97 -21.76
C VAL A 10 -38.50 37.28 -20.56
N ASN A 11 -38.36 35.96 -20.49
CA ASN A 11 -38.88 35.18 -19.37
C ASN A 11 -37.92 35.31 -18.18
N TRP A 12 -38.14 36.34 -17.35
CA TRP A 12 -37.34 36.62 -16.15
C TRP A 12 -37.26 35.45 -15.16
N GLY A 13 -38.31 34.60 -15.09
CA GLY A 13 -38.30 33.40 -14.26
C GLY A 13 -37.24 32.39 -14.72
N MET A 14 -37.12 32.18 -16.03
CA MET A 14 -36.09 31.30 -16.60
C MET A 14 -34.68 31.82 -16.29
N ILE A 15 -34.44 33.12 -16.44
CA ILE A 15 -33.15 33.73 -16.11
C ILE A 15 -32.82 33.53 -14.62
N ALA A 16 -33.78 33.79 -13.73
CA ALA A 16 -33.59 33.60 -12.29
C ALA A 16 -33.22 32.15 -11.96
N THR A 17 -33.91 31.16 -12.54
CA THR A 17 -33.58 29.74 -12.33
C THR A 17 -32.19 29.38 -12.82
N TRP A 18 -31.77 29.88 -13.99
CA TRP A 18 -30.40 29.68 -14.49
C TRP A 18 -29.36 30.31 -13.58
N VAL A 19 -29.59 31.54 -13.11
CA VAL A 19 -28.69 32.21 -12.16
C VAL A 19 -28.59 31.41 -10.87
N THR A 20 -29.72 30.98 -10.29
CA THR A 20 -29.71 30.14 -9.08
C THR A 20 -28.96 28.83 -9.31
N LEU A 21 -29.21 28.13 -10.41
CA LEU A 21 -28.50 26.89 -10.75
C LEU A 21 -26.98 27.11 -10.83
N VAL A 22 -26.53 28.14 -11.55
CA VAL A 22 -25.11 28.48 -11.68
C VAL A 22 -24.51 28.85 -10.32
N THR A 23 -25.20 29.65 -9.51
CA THR A 23 -24.77 29.99 -8.16
C THR A 23 -24.66 28.74 -7.28
N THR A 24 -25.61 27.82 -7.34
CA THR A 24 -25.56 26.55 -6.60
C THR A 24 -24.38 25.69 -7.04
N VAL A 25 -24.10 25.59 -8.34
CA VAL A 25 -22.94 24.84 -8.85
C VAL A 25 -21.63 25.45 -8.34
N ILE A 26 -21.47 26.79 -8.46
CA ILE A 26 -20.27 27.50 -7.97
C ILE A 26 -20.10 27.29 -6.46
N PHE A 27 -21.18 27.41 -5.70
CA PHE A 27 -21.16 27.20 -4.25
C PHE A 27 -20.74 25.76 -3.89
N ASN A 28 -21.27 24.74 -4.58
CA ASN A 28 -20.88 23.35 -4.33
C ASN A 28 -19.41 23.09 -4.66
N VAL A 29 -18.89 23.67 -5.75
CA VAL A 29 -17.45 23.56 -6.10
C VAL A 29 -16.58 24.22 -5.03
N GLN A 30 -16.93 25.42 -4.57
CA GLN A 30 -16.19 26.12 -3.52
C GLN A 30 -16.27 25.36 -2.19
N PHE A 31 -17.44 24.86 -1.82
CA PHE A 31 -17.64 24.08 -0.60
C PHE A 31 -16.82 22.79 -0.62
N TYR A 32 -16.81 22.08 -1.76
CA TYR A 32 -15.97 20.90 -1.95
C TYR A 32 -14.48 21.21 -1.78
N ALA A 33 -14.00 22.31 -2.36
CA ALA A 33 -12.61 22.73 -2.21
C ALA A 33 -12.24 23.08 -0.76
N ILE A 34 -13.11 23.82 -0.05
CA ILE A 34 -12.93 24.16 1.36
C ILE A 34 -12.93 22.90 2.22
N TYR A 35 -13.88 22.00 1.99
CA TYR A 35 -14.00 20.74 2.73
C TYR A 35 -12.74 19.89 2.58
N ARG A 36 -12.25 19.74 1.34
CA ARG A 36 -11.00 19.02 1.04
C ARG A 36 -9.80 19.64 1.76
N ASN A 37 -9.66 20.96 1.73
CA ASN A 37 -8.57 21.66 2.41
C ASN A 37 -8.65 21.54 3.95
N MET A 38 -9.86 21.60 4.52
CA MET A 38 -10.07 21.43 5.96
C MET A 38 -9.71 20.02 6.43
N GLN A 39 -9.92 18.99 5.62
CA GLN A 39 -9.51 17.62 5.95
C GLN A 39 -8.01 17.38 5.79
N GLN A 40 -7.38 18.02 4.81
CA GLN A 40 -5.95 17.85 4.52
C GLN A 40 -5.05 18.40 5.63
N GLY A 41 -5.41 19.52 6.26
CA GLY A 41 -4.60 20.16 7.29
C GLY A 41 -4.30 19.25 8.50
N PRO A 42 -5.31 18.67 9.16
CA PRO A 42 -5.12 17.74 10.26
C PRO A 42 -4.34 16.49 9.85
N LEU A 43 -4.65 15.89 8.69
CA LEU A 43 -3.95 14.70 8.19
C LEU A 43 -2.47 14.98 7.93
N PHE A 44 -2.17 16.13 7.31
CA PHE A 44 -0.81 16.59 7.08
C PHE A 44 -0.06 16.77 8.41
N ASN A 45 -0.68 17.42 9.39
CA ASN A 45 -0.06 17.63 10.70
C ASN A 45 0.21 16.29 11.40
N THR A 46 -0.75 15.35 11.37
CA THR A 46 -0.56 14.00 11.91
C THR A 46 0.63 13.28 11.27
N LEU A 47 0.73 13.29 9.93
CA LEU A 47 1.86 12.66 9.24
C LEU A 47 3.20 13.32 9.60
N LEU A 48 3.23 14.64 9.72
CA LEU A 48 4.43 15.40 10.06
C LEU A 48 4.86 15.15 11.51
N THR A 49 3.91 15.15 12.44
CA THR A 49 4.16 14.83 13.85
C THR A 49 4.61 13.38 14.02
N GLU A 50 3.97 12.43 13.34
CA GLU A 50 4.40 11.02 13.35
C GLU A 50 5.81 10.85 12.77
N TYR A 51 6.16 11.55 11.69
CA TYR A 51 7.53 11.49 11.15
C TYR A 51 8.56 12.04 12.14
N SER A 52 8.17 13.05 12.90
CA SER A 52 9.01 13.68 13.93
C SER A 52 8.96 12.92 15.27
N ASP A 53 8.27 11.79 15.33
CA ASP A 53 8.22 10.95 16.51
C ASP A 53 9.63 10.43 16.81
N PRO A 54 10.09 10.50 18.08
CA PRO A 54 11.42 10.03 18.45
C PRO A 54 11.65 8.57 18.04
N GLY A 55 10.61 7.74 18.03
CA GLY A 55 10.73 6.34 17.63
C GLY A 55 11.00 6.14 16.13
N ILE A 56 10.65 7.09 15.25
CA ILE A 56 11.02 7.06 13.83
C ILE A 56 12.44 7.59 13.64
N LEU A 57 12.80 8.66 14.32
CA LEU A 57 14.16 9.23 14.26
C LEU A 57 15.20 8.23 14.77
N GLU A 58 14.96 7.61 15.93
CA GLU A 58 15.81 6.54 16.46
C GLU A 58 15.92 5.34 15.51
N ALA A 59 14.85 5.02 14.78
CA ALA A 59 14.88 3.94 13.79
C ALA A 59 15.73 4.30 12.57
N LEU A 60 15.74 5.57 12.15
CA LEU A 60 16.62 6.05 11.08
C LEU A 60 18.08 6.02 11.54
N ASP A 61 18.36 6.59 12.70
CA ASP A 61 19.72 6.65 13.27
C ASP A 61 20.29 5.24 13.46
N LEU A 62 19.50 4.30 14.00
CA LEU A 62 19.93 2.90 14.18
C LEU A 62 20.32 2.23 12.86
N LEU A 63 19.56 2.49 11.79
CA LEU A 63 19.83 1.90 10.47
C LEU A 63 21.03 2.56 9.78
N GLU A 64 21.18 3.87 9.94
CA GLU A 64 22.36 4.60 9.45
C GLU A 64 23.63 4.13 10.16
N ASP A 65 23.60 4.02 11.49
CA ASP A 65 24.71 3.50 12.28
C ASP A 65 25.06 2.06 11.90
N PHE A 66 24.05 1.23 11.65
CA PHE A 66 24.27 -0.14 11.20
C PHE A 66 24.94 -0.19 9.82
N GLN A 67 24.46 0.62 8.86
CA GLN A 67 25.08 0.74 7.54
C GLN A 67 26.53 1.23 7.65
N ALA A 68 26.78 2.26 8.45
CA ALA A 68 28.11 2.83 8.64
C ALA A 68 29.08 1.84 9.29
N GLN A 69 28.62 1.04 10.26
CA GLN A 69 29.43 0.02 10.90
C GLN A 69 29.80 -1.12 9.94
N SER A 70 28.83 -1.64 9.18
CA SER A 70 29.09 -2.66 8.17
C SER A 70 30.05 -2.16 7.08
N ALA A 71 29.88 -0.91 6.64
CA ALA A 71 30.75 -0.30 5.63
C ALA A 71 32.22 -0.20 6.08
N ARG A 72 32.47 -0.01 7.39
CA ARG A 72 33.83 0.01 7.98
C ARG A 72 34.49 -1.37 8.03
N LEU A 73 33.70 -2.43 8.19
CA LEU A 73 34.19 -3.80 8.22
C LEU A 73 34.49 -4.35 6.82
N THR A 74 33.94 -3.72 5.79
CA THR A 74 34.08 -4.17 4.40
C THR A 74 35.29 -3.52 3.73
N GLU A 75 36.31 -4.33 3.43
CA GLU A 75 37.53 -3.89 2.74
C GLU A 75 37.33 -3.66 1.23
N ARG A 76 36.38 -4.37 0.61
CA ARG A 76 36.08 -4.26 -0.83
C ARG A 76 35.12 -3.11 -1.11
N GLU A 77 35.58 -2.15 -1.91
CA GLU A 77 34.81 -0.95 -2.24
C GLU A 77 33.56 -1.26 -3.07
N GLU A 78 33.65 -2.21 -4.01
CA GLU A 78 32.54 -2.64 -4.87
C GLU A 78 31.38 -3.29 -4.09
N ASP A 79 31.67 -3.88 -2.93
CA ASP A 79 30.70 -4.62 -2.11
C ASP A 79 30.09 -3.77 -1.00
N ARG A 80 30.72 -2.64 -0.69
CA ARG A 80 30.41 -1.82 0.49
C ARG A 80 28.96 -1.34 0.53
N GLU A 81 28.36 -1.05 -0.62
CA GLU A 81 27.01 -0.48 -0.66
C GLU A 81 25.90 -1.47 -0.31
N LEU A 82 26.11 -2.78 -0.43
CA LEU A 82 25.08 -3.80 -0.18
C LEU A 82 25.47 -4.76 0.94
N GLN A 83 26.73 -4.75 1.39
CA GLN A 83 27.21 -5.66 2.43
C GLN A 83 26.36 -5.61 3.70
N TYR A 84 25.99 -4.42 4.16
CA TYR A 84 25.16 -4.25 5.35
C TYR A 84 23.82 -4.99 5.26
N ALA A 85 23.26 -5.14 4.06
CA ALA A 85 22.02 -5.87 3.89
C ALA A 85 22.22 -7.39 3.98
N TYR A 86 23.38 -7.92 3.58
CA TYR A 86 23.73 -9.31 3.82
C TYR A 86 24.03 -9.58 5.30
N ASP A 87 24.76 -8.67 5.96
CA ASP A 87 25.03 -8.76 7.40
C ASP A 87 23.72 -8.77 8.21
N PHE A 88 22.72 -7.98 7.78
CA PHE A 88 21.38 -8.01 8.37
C PHE A 88 20.70 -9.38 8.22
N LEU A 89 20.80 -10.01 7.05
CA LEU A 89 20.24 -11.35 6.84
C LEU A 89 20.93 -12.39 7.74
N GLU A 90 22.24 -12.25 7.94
CA GLU A 90 22.99 -13.12 8.85
C GLU A 90 22.53 -12.95 10.30
N LEU A 91 22.40 -11.72 10.79
CA LEU A 91 21.85 -11.43 12.13
C LEU A 91 20.44 -12.01 12.32
N LEU A 92 19.61 -11.96 11.27
CA LEU A 92 18.27 -12.59 11.28
C LEU A 92 18.32 -14.12 11.26
N ALA A 93 19.34 -14.72 10.67
CA ALA A 93 19.51 -16.16 10.64
C ALA A 93 20.01 -16.72 11.97
N THR A 94 20.93 -16.00 12.62
CA THR A 94 21.47 -16.35 13.95
C THR A 94 20.53 -15.98 15.09
N ALA A 95 19.41 -15.31 14.79
CA ALA A 95 18.44 -14.80 15.76
C ALA A 95 19.06 -13.83 16.78
N ASP A 96 20.08 -13.08 16.36
CA ASP A 96 20.77 -12.09 17.17
C ASP A 96 19.78 -10.99 17.63
N PRO A 97 19.81 -10.57 18.91
CA PRO A 97 18.96 -9.48 19.41
C PRO A 97 19.06 -8.20 18.57
N ARG A 98 20.25 -7.85 18.10
CA ARG A 98 20.49 -6.67 17.26
C ARG A 98 19.80 -6.79 15.90
N GLY A 99 19.77 -7.99 15.34
CA GLY A 99 19.02 -8.26 14.11
C GLY A 99 17.53 -8.00 14.26
N LYS A 100 16.96 -8.31 15.43
CA LYS A 100 15.54 -8.02 15.74
C LYS A 100 15.27 -6.53 15.89
N GLU A 101 16.17 -5.78 16.53
CA GLU A 101 16.06 -4.33 16.66
C GLU A 101 16.09 -3.63 15.30
N ILE A 102 17.03 -4.04 14.43
CA ILE A 102 17.14 -3.54 13.05
C ILE A 102 15.89 -3.90 12.24
N ASP A 103 15.38 -5.13 12.35
CA ASP A 103 14.14 -5.52 11.66
C ASP A 103 12.93 -4.72 12.15
N HIS A 104 12.84 -4.44 13.45
CA HIS A 104 11.79 -3.61 14.02
C HIS A 104 11.87 -2.17 13.51
N ALA A 105 13.07 -1.56 13.50
CA ALA A 105 13.31 -0.23 12.94
C ALA A 105 12.92 -0.18 11.45
N ARG A 106 13.39 -1.16 10.66
CA ARG A 106 13.04 -1.33 9.24
C ARG A 106 11.52 -1.36 9.03
N ARG A 107 10.81 -2.20 9.78
CA ARG A 107 9.35 -2.34 9.68
C ARG A 107 8.62 -1.07 10.07
N LYS A 108 9.08 -0.36 11.11
CA LYS A 108 8.49 0.90 11.54
C LYS A 108 8.54 1.94 10.42
N LEU A 109 9.69 2.10 9.75
CA LEU A 109 9.83 3.01 8.62
C LEU A 109 8.98 2.58 7.42
N ILE A 110 9.01 1.30 7.06
CA ILE A 110 8.16 0.76 5.98
C ILE A 110 6.67 1.03 6.26
N SER A 111 6.23 0.85 7.51
CA SER A 111 4.85 1.09 7.91
C SER A 111 4.47 2.57 7.71
N TRP A 112 5.30 3.50 8.17
CA TRP A 112 5.05 4.93 8.00
C TRP A 112 4.99 5.33 6.52
N TYR A 113 5.96 4.90 5.70
CA TYR A 113 5.96 5.19 4.25
C TYR A 113 4.78 4.53 3.52
N SER A 114 4.36 3.33 3.94
CA SER A 114 3.16 2.68 3.40
C SER A 114 1.89 3.47 3.74
N LYS A 115 1.79 4.00 4.96
CA LYS A 115 0.69 4.87 5.38
C LYS A 115 0.64 6.15 4.54
N VAL A 116 1.79 6.79 4.31
CA VAL A 116 1.90 7.96 3.42
C VAL A 116 1.40 7.61 2.02
N ARG A 117 1.84 6.48 1.44
CA ARG A 117 1.37 6.03 0.12
C ARG A 117 -0.16 5.93 0.09
N LEU A 118 -0.77 5.31 1.10
CA LEU A 118 -2.22 5.15 1.16
C LEU A 118 -2.95 6.51 1.15
N PHE A 119 -2.42 7.52 1.83
CA PHE A 119 -3.02 8.86 1.80
C PHE A 119 -3.01 9.51 0.41
N PHE A 120 -1.97 9.26 -0.40
CA PHE A 120 -1.94 9.71 -1.79
C PHE A 120 -2.84 8.86 -2.69
N GLU A 121 -2.84 7.54 -2.50
CA GLU A 121 -3.63 6.60 -3.31
C GLU A 121 -5.15 6.85 -3.15
N PHE A 122 -5.60 7.27 -1.96
CA PHE A 122 -6.99 7.63 -1.68
C PHE A 122 -7.32 9.12 -1.91
N ASP A 123 -6.43 9.90 -2.53
CA ASP A 123 -6.58 11.36 -2.77
C ASP A 123 -6.85 12.20 -1.50
N LEU A 124 -6.56 11.62 -0.33
CA LEU A 124 -6.73 12.26 0.98
C LEU A 124 -5.70 13.38 1.18
N LEU A 125 -4.52 13.24 0.58
CA LEU A 125 -3.49 14.28 0.55
C LEU A 125 -3.26 14.75 -0.90
N SER A 126 -3.31 16.05 -1.12
CA SER A 126 -3.04 16.64 -2.44
C SER A 126 -1.61 16.34 -2.89
N SER A 127 -1.42 16.09 -4.18
CA SER A 127 -0.09 15.96 -4.81
C SER A 127 0.79 17.18 -4.58
N ALA A 128 0.19 18.34 -4.30
CA ALA A 128 0.92 19.53 -3.86
C ALA A 128 1.76 19.28 -2.61
N TYR A 129 1.41 18.35 -1.72
CA TYR A 129 2.18 18.07 -0.51
C TYR A 129 3.34 17.10 -0.71
N LEU A 130 3.50 16.51 -1.90
CA LEU A 130 4.56 15.53 -2.17
C LEU A 130 5.96 16.09 -1.95
N HIS A 131 6.19 17.38 -2.22
CA HIS A 131 7.50 17.99 -1.99
C HIS A 131 7.79 18.24 -0.50
N VAL A 132 6.78 18.19 0.36
CA VAL A 132 6.88 18.46 1.80
C VAL A 132 6.93 17.17 2.61
N ILE A 133 6.07 16.20 2.32
CA ILE A 133 5.98 14.93 3.05
C ILE A 133 5.98 13.74 2.09
N PRO A 134 6.88 12.76 2.30
CA PRO A 134 8.16 12.86 3.02
C PRO A 134 9.11 13.88 2.39
N GLY A 135 8.93 14.18 1.11
CA GLY A 135 9.83 14.99 0.31
C GLY A 135 10.89 14.12 -0.39
N ARG A 136 11.41 14.63 -1.52
CA ARG A 136 12.33 13.89 -2.40
C ARG A 136 13.59 13.42 -1.67
N SER A 137 14.22 14.30 -0.90
CA SER A 137 15.50 14.02 -0.21
C SER A 137 15.35 12.89 0.82
N ARG A 138 14.35 13.00 1.69
CA ARG A 138 14.07 11.98 2.73
C ARG A 138 13.69 10.64 2.12
N THR A 139 12.89 10.66 1.05
CA THR A 139 12.53 9.45 0.33
C THR A 139 13.74 8.80 -0.32
N SER A 140 14.61 9.57 -0.95
CA SER A 140 15.85 9.05 -1.54
C SER A 140 16.73 8.38 -0.49
N PHE A 141 16.87 8.99 0.70
CA PHE A 141 17.60 8.42 1.82
C PHE A 141 16.95 7.14 2.36
N PHE A 142 15.64 7.14 2.54
CA PHE A 142 14.87 5.97 2.95
C PHE A 142 15.04 4.80 1.96
N LEU A 143 14.90 5.06 0.65
CA LEU A 143 15.13 4.05 -0.38
C LEU A 143 16.57 3.54 -0.33
N TRP A 144 17.54 4.43 -0.15
CA TRP A 144 18.95 4.04 -0.07
C TRP A 144 19.24 3.05 1.06
N ILE A 145 18.67 3.30 2.25
CA ILE A 145 18.95 2.51 3.45
C ILE A 145 18.05 1.29 3.59
N VAL A 146 16.74 1.48 3.44
CA VAL A 146 15.72 0.49 3.83
C VAL A 146 15.42 -0.49 2.70
N GLU A 147 15.45 -0.04 1.46
CA GLU A 147 15.04 -0.86 0.32
C GLU A 147 15.91 -2.10 0.13
N PRO A 148 17.25 -2.05 0.23
CA PRO A 148 18.08 -3.26 0.13
C PRO A 148 17.75 -4.28 1.22
N LEU A 149 17.47 -3.81 2.45
CA LEU A 149 17.10 -4.66 3.57
C LEU A 149 15.76 -5.37 3.36
N ASP A 150 14.76 -4.68 2.80
CA ASP A 150 13.45 -5.30 2.52
C ASP A 150 13.50 -6.21 1.30
N ARG A 151 14.08 -5.75 0.18
CA ARG A 151 14.13 -6.52 -1.06
C ARG A 151 14.92 -7.82 -0.90
N LEU A 152 16.11 -7.80 -0.31
CA LEU A 152 16.91 -9.02 -0.14
C LEU A 152 16.26 -9.99 0.86
N SER A 153 15.69 -9.48 1.95
CA SER A 153 14.96 -10.30 2.92
C SER A 153 13.73 -10.96 2.31
N ARG A 154 12.98 -10.26 1.45
CA ARG A 154 11.83 -10.82 0.73
C ARG A 154 12.27 -11.80 -0.35
N ALA A 155 13.32 -11.50 -1.10
CA ALA A 155 13.88 -12.39 -2.11
C ALA A 155 14.33 -13.72 -1.50
N LEU A 156 15.00 -13.69 -0.35
CA LEU A 156 15.38 -14.88 0.42
C LEU A 156 14.16 -15.74 0.79
N ASP A 157 13.06 -15.07 1.13
CA ASP A 157 11.79 -15.71 1.51
C ASP A 157 10.86 -16.00 0.32
N GLN A 158 11.33 -15.78 -0.92
CA GLN A 158 10.55 -15.91 -2.16
C GLN A 158 9.24 -15.10 -2.15
N ARG A 159 9.24 -13.95 -1.47
CA ARG A 159 8.12 -13.01 -1.39
C ARG A 159 8.24 -11.95 -2.47
N LEU A 160 7.09 -11.50 -2.97
CA LEU A 160 7.01 -10.39 -3.91
C LEU A 160 7.61 -9.11 -3.29
N PRO A 161 8.31 -8.29 -4.10
CA PRO A 161 8.87 -7.03 -3.65
C PRO A 161 7.76 -6.08 -3.20
N ASN A 162 8.09 -5.19 -2.26
CA ASN A 162 7.13 -4.20 -1.78
C ASN A 162 6.94 -3.08 -2.82
N GLN A 163 5.76 -3.00 -3.41
CA GLN A 163 5.38 -1.99 -4.42
C GLN A 163 5.47 -0.54 -3.92
N MET A 164 5.48 -0.33 -2.59
CA MET A 164 5.64 1.00 -2.00
C MET A 164 6.94 1.68 -2.44
N PHE A 165 8.03 0.92 -2.62
CA PHE A 165 9.29 1.50 -3.10
C PHE A 165 9.18 2.00 -4.55
N ASP A 166 8.53 1.22 -5.42
CA ASP A 166 8.35 1.60 -6.83
C ASP A 166 7.43 2.82 -6.94
N PHE A 167 6.36 2.88 -6.15
CA PHE A 167 5.49 4.06 -6.05
C PHE A 167 6.29 5.34 -5.76
N PHE A 168 7.17 5.33 -4.75
CA PHE A 168 7.96 6.50 -4.40
C PHE A 168 9.04 6.84 -5.44
N ARG A 169 9.59 5.83 -6.14
CA ARG A 169 10.51 6.08 -7.24
C ARG A 169 9.83 6.77 -8.41
N GLU A 170 8.67 6.28 -8.82
CA GLU A 170 7.87 6.88 -9.87
C GLU A 170 7.48 8.31 -9.48
N GLN A 171 6.99 8.47 -8.25
CA GLN A 171 6.48 9.75 -7.77
C GLN A 171 7.54 10.85 -7.71
N TYR A 172 8.79 10.50 -7.39
CA TYR A 172 9.91 11.45 -7.32
C TYR A 172 10.88 11.34 -8.49
N ASN A 173 10.61 10.52 -9.51
CA ASN A 173 11.54 10.23 -10.60
C ASN A 173 12.95 9.88 -10.06
N LEU A 174 13.02 8.86 -9.21
CA LEU A 174 14.25 8.31 -8.64
C LEU A 174 14.66 7.06 -9.44
N GLY A 175 15.97 6.87 -9.61
CA GLY A 175 16.50 5.74 -10.38
C GLY A 175 16.14 4.39 -9.75
N ALA A 176 15.80 3.41 -10.61
CA ALA A 176 15.63 2.04 -10.17
C ALA A 176 16.99 1.40 -9.88
N ARG A 177 17.14 0.77 -8.71
CA ARG A 177 18.30 -0.05 -8.37
C ARG A 177 17.97 -1.51 -8.70
N SER A 178 18.83 -2.15 -9.50
CA SER A 178 18.81 -3.61 -9.63
C SER A 178 19.32 -4.20 -8.32
N LEU A 179 18.44 -4.90 -7.62
CA LEU A 179 18.73 -5.53 -6.34
C LEU A 179 18.36 -7.00 -6.48
N GLU A 180 19.31 -7.76 -7.03
CA GLU A 180 19.20 -9.21 -7.15
C GLU A 180 19.96 -9.87 -6.00
N LEU A 181 19.42 -10.99 -5.51
CA LEU A 181 20.02 -11.74 -4.43
C LEU A 181 21.24 -12.51 -4.96
N ASP A 182 22.43 -12.10 -4.55
CA ASP A 182 23.65 -12.81 -4.87
C ASP A 182 23.82 -14.01 -3.93
N HIS A 183 23.47 -15.20 -4.43
CA HIS A 183 23.58 -16.43 -3.69
C HIS A 183 25.03 -16.77 -3.29
N THR A 184 26.05 -16.22 -3.95
CA THR A 184 27.45 -16.50 -3.60
C THR A 184 27.82 -15.89 -2.24
N ARG A 185 27.20 -14.77 -1.88
CA ARG A 185 27.42 -14.03 -0.63
C ARG A 185 26.66 -14.59 0.56
N LEU A 186 25.67 -15.46 0.32
CA LEU A 186 24.89 -16.05 1.40
C LEU A 186 25.72 -17.06 2.20
N SER A 187 25.63 -16.97 3.53
CA SER A 187 26.19 -17.98 4.42
C SER A 187 25.52 -19.35 4.19
N PRO A 188 26.20 -20.48 4.49
CA PRO A 188 25.61 -21.81 4.34
C PRO A 188 24.30 -21.98 5.11
N ALA A 189 24.19 -21.36 6.29
CA ALA A 189 22.97 -21.38 7.09
C ALA A 189 21.79 -20.68 6.40
N LEU A 190 22.06 -19.53 5.75
CA LEU A 190 21.05 -18.80 4.97
C LEU A 190 20.62 -19.57 3.73
N LYS A 191 21.57 -20.23 3.04
CA LYS A 191 21.26 -21.09 1.88
C LYS A 191 20.33 -22.23 2.27
N ALA A 192 20.67 -22.97 3.34
CA ALA A 192 19.81 -24.05 3.86
C ALA A 192 18.42 -23.54 4.27
N ARG A 193 18.33 -22.35 4.87
CA ARG A 193 17.06 -21.71 5.20
C ARG A 193 16.23 -21.33 3.95
N ALA A 194 16.87 -20.81 2.91
CA ALA A 194 16.20 -20.51 1.65
C ALA A 194 15.67 -21.78 0.96
N GLU A 195 16.49 -22.83 0.92
CA GLU A 195 16.15 -24.13 0.34
C GLU A 195 14.98 -24.80 1.08
N SER A 196 15.04 -24.85 2.42
CA SER A 196 13.96 -25.41 3.23
C SER A 196 12.63 -24.67 3.02
N ARG A 197 12.65 -23.34 2.91
CA ARG A 197 11.44 -22.55 2.61
C ARG A 197 10.94 -22.79 1.19
N ALA A 198 11.83 -22.93 0.21
CA ALA A 198 11.46 -23.26 -1.16
C ALA A 198 10.73 -24.61 -1.24
N ILE A 199 11.21 -25.61 -0.49
CA ILE A 199 10.57 -26.94 -0.41
C ILE A 199 9.18 -26.83 0.22
N VAL A 200 9.03 -26.09 1.33
CA VAL A 200 7.72 -25.90 1.97
C VAL A 200 6.75 -25.18 1.02
N ALA A 201 7.22 -24.15 0.31
CA ALA A 201 6.40 -23.43 -0.66
C ALA A 201 5.98 -24.31 -1.85
N ALA A 202 6.86 -25.18 -2.34
CA ALA A 202 6.56 -26.13 -3.40
C ALA A 202 5.47 -27.14 -2.94
N ASN A 203 5.62 -27.70 -1.74
CA ASN A 203 4.65 -28.64 -1.18
C ASN A 203 3.26 -27.98 -1.01
N LEU A 204 3.21 -26.74 -0.50
CA LEU A 204 1.96 -26.01 -0.33
C LEU A 204 1.27 -25.75 -1.68
N ARG A 205 2.03 -25.42 -2.73
CA ARG A 205 1.47 -25.23 -4.08
C ARG A 205 0.85 -26.52 -4.61
N THR A 206 1.54 -27.65 -4.46
CA THR A 206 1.00 -28.94 -4.89
C THR A 206 -0.28 -29.33 -4.14
N GLU A 207 -0.39 -28.95 -2.86
CA GLU A 207 -1.59 -29.20 -2.05
C GLU A 207 -2.76 -28.31 -2.51
N ILE A 208 -2.51 -27.03 -2.78
CA ILE A 208 -3.51 -26.10 -3.31
C ILE A 208 -4.00 -26.55 -4.68
N ASP A 209 -3.10 -26.97 -5.57
CA ASP A 209 -3.47 -27.44 -6.91
C ASP A 209 -4.30 -28.74 -6.83
N HIS A 210 -3.95 -29.65 -5.92
CA HIS A 210 -4.72 -30.86 -5.69
C HIS A 210 -6.13 -30.56 -5.14
N GLU A 211 -6.26 -29.67 -4.17
CA GLU A 211 -7.57 -29.24 -3.65
C GLU A 211 -8.40 -28.50 -4.70
N LYS A 212 -7.78 -27.63 -5.51
CA LYS A 212 -8.46 -26.95 -6.61
C LYS A 212 -9.02 -27.96 -7.63
N ASN A 213 -8.23 -28.93 -8.06
CA ASN A 213 -8.69 -29.99 -8.98
C ASN A 213 -9.82 -30.83 -8.38
N ARG A 214 -9.79 -31.06 -7.06
CA ARG A 214 -10.84 -31.78 -6.33
C ARG A 214 -12.15 -30.99 -6.27
N LEU A 215 -12.09 -29.67 -6.13
CA LEU A 215 -13.27 -28.80 -6.17
C LEU A 215 -13.86 -28.73 -7.58
N GLU A 216 -13.02 -28.58 -8.61
CA GLU A 216 -13.47 -28.57 -10.01
C GLU A 216 -14.12 -29.92 -10.43
N ALA A 217 -13.61 -31.04 -9.92
CA ALA A 217 -14.23 -32.35 -10.15
C ALA A 217 -15.62 -32.47 -9.52
N LYS A 218 -15.84 -31.88 -8.33
CA LYS A 218 -17.14 -31.87 -7.67
C LYS A 218 -18.16 -30.97 -8.37
N GLU A 219 -17.73 -29.80 -8.84
CA GLU A 219 -18.60 -28.89 -9.61
C GLU A 219 -19.05 -29.52 -10.94
N GLY A 220 -18.19 -30.33 -11.58
CA GLY A 220 -18.55 -31.08 -12.79
C GLY A 220 -19.65 -32.13 -12.58
N ASP A 221 -19.61 -32.86 -11.46
CA ASP A 221 -20.62 -33.88 -11.14
C ASP A 221 -21.98 -33.25 -10.78
N GLU A 222 -22.00 -32.14 -10.02
CA GLU A 222 -23.24 -31.42 -9.69
C GLU A 222 -23.89 -30.76 -10.91
N ALA A 223 -23.10 -30.18 -11.82
CA ALA A 223 -23.61 -29.59 -13.05
C ALA A 223 -24.29 -30.63 -13.96
N THR A 224 -23.83 -31.88 -13.93
CA THR A 224 -24.40 -32.98 -14.72
C THR A 224 -25.68 -33.54 -14.09
N SER A 225 -25.76 -33.58 -12.75
CA SER A 225 -26.97 -34.03 -12.03
C SER A 225 -28.17 -33.09 -12.17
N THR A 226 -27.94 -31.80 -12.45
CA THR A 226 -29.04 -30.80 -12.50
C THR A 226 -29.78 -30.80 -13.85
N LEU A 227 -29.23 -31.43 -14.89
CA LEU A 227 -29.85 -31.49 -16.23
C LEU A 227 -30.86 -32.63 -16.40
N GLU A 228 -30.96 -33.59 -15.47
CA GLU A 228 -31.99 -34.65 -15.50
C GLU A 228 -33.21 -34.37 -14.62
N GLY A 229 -33.25 -33.24 -13.91
CA GLY A 229 -34.24 -32.97 -12.86
C GLY A 229 -34.95 -31.61 -12.96
N THR A 230 -35.32 -31.14 -14.15
CA THR A 230 -36.19 -29.94 -14.28
C THR A 230 -37.35 -30.18 -15.23
N SER A 231 -38.30 -30.99 -14.76
CA SER A 231 -39.70 -30.90 -15.16
C SER A 231 -40.52 -30.78 -13.87
N GLU A 232 -41.35 -29.74 -13.82
CA GLU A 232 -42.33 -29.39 -12.78
C GLU A 232 -41.88 -28.47 -11.62
N PHE A 233 -42.83 -27.58 -11.28
CA PHE A 233 -42.93 -26.67 -10.15
C PHE A 233 -42.31 -25.26 -10.30
N VAL A 234 -43.08 -24.21 -10.65
CA VAL A 234 -44.21 -23.51 -9.95
C VAL A 234 -43.78 -22.76 -8.68
N GLY A 235 -43.84 -21.43 -8.76
CA GLY A 235 -44.39 -20.59 -7.70
C GLY A 235 -43.43 -19.85 -6.77
N GLY A 236 -43.22 -18.56 -7.08
CA GLY A 236 -43.49 -17.42 -6.18
C GLY A 236 -42.84 -17.36 -4.79
N GLY A 237 -42.11 -16.27 -4.54
CA GLY A 237 -41.87 -15.80 -3.17
C GLY A 237 -40.70 -14.83 -3.02
N GLY A 238 -40.96 -13.54 -3.24
CA GLY A 238 -40.00 -12.48 -2.91
C GLY A 238 -39.87 -12.30 -1.40
N GLY A 239 -38.72 -12.69 -0.84
CA GLY A 239 -38.34 -12.44 0.55
C GLY A 239 -37.34 -11.30 0.65
N SER A 240 -37.81 -10.13 1.07
CA SER A 240 -37.00 -8.95 1.34
C SER A 240 -36.15 -9.15 2.59
N ALA A 241 -34.83 -9.27 2.46
CA ALA A 241 -33.91 -9.39 3.59
C ALA A 241 -33.78 -8.05 4.33
N ARG A 242 -34.23 -8.01 5.59
CA ARG A 242 -33.96 -6.94 6.55
C ARG A 242 -32.49 -7.00 6.97
N TYR A 243 -31.77 -5.91 6.76
CA TYR A 243 -30.47 -5.68 7.40
C TYR A 243 -30.70 -5.28 8.86
N GLU A 244 -30.37 -6.18 9.79
CA GLU A 244 -30.27 -5.85 11.22
C GLU A 244 -28.94 -5.15 11.50
N LYS A 245 -29.04 -3.99 12.16
CA LYS A 245 -27.91 -3.15 12.57
C LYS A 245 -27.28 -3.74 13.83
N PRO A 246 -25.94 -3.95 13.89
CA PRO A 246 -25.30 -4.44 15.11
C PRO A 246 -25.33 -3.39 16.23
N PRO A 247 -25.49 -3.80 17.50
CA PRO A 247 -25.55 -2.92 18.65
C PRO A 247 -24.19 -2.29 18.95
N ASN A 248 -24.22 -0.99 19.28
CA ASN A 248 -23.08 -0.19 19.74
C ASN A 248 -22.41 -0.84 20.96
N LEU A 249 -21.11 -1.10 20.86
CA LEU A 249 -20.23 -1.25 22.02
C LEU A 249 -20.01 0.14 22.61
N GLN A 250 -20.54 0.37 23.83
CA GLN A 250 -20.16 1.49 24.67
C GLN A 250 -18.77 1.23 25.23
N GLU A 251 -17.89 2.21 25.05
CA GLU A 251 -16.60 2.32 25.73
C GLU A 251 -16.85 2.81 27.16
N ASP A 252 -16.47 2.00 28.15
CA ASP A 252 -16.25 2.45 29.53
C ASP A 252 -14.78 2.88 29.66
N LEU A 253 -14.58 4.18 29.88
CA LEU A 253 -13.37 4.79 30.45
C LEU A 253 -13.79 5.81 31.51
#